data_AF-A0A7Y0HQU1-F1
#
_entry.id   AF-A0A7Y0HQU1-F1
#
_cell.length_a   1.000
_cell.length_b   1.000
_cell.length_c   1.000
_cell.angle_alpha   90.00
_cell.angle_beta   90.00
_cell.angle_gamma   90.00
#
_symmetry.space_group_name_H-M   'P 1'
#
loop_
_entity.id
_entity.type
_entity.pdbx_description
1 polymer ?
#
loop_
_entity_poly.entity_id
_entity_poly.type
_entity_poly.pdbx_seq_one_letter_code
_entity_poly.pdbx_strand_id
1 'polypeptide(L)' 'MENYRGYKITVIENGEKDYPFKAIARKEDKEIKHKGQTKTQAVDLVKNSINVIMERTQMKASVK' A
#
# COMPACT_ATOMS: atom_id res chain seq x y z
N MET A 1 -2.85 -8.84 10.03
CA MET A 1 -2.32 -7.46 9.84
C MET A 1 -0.85 -7.59 9.52
N GLU A 2 -0.35 -6.90 8.50
CA GLU A 2 1.05 -6.97 8.06
C GLU A 2 1.72 -5.59 8.23
N ASN A 3 3.01 -5.56 8.57
CA ASN A 3 3.80 -4.33 8.62
C ASN A 3 4.85 -4.36 7.52
N TYR A 4 4.89 -3.32 6.68
CA TYR A 4 5.83 -3.20 5.58
C TYR A 4 6.45 -1.80 5.54
N ARG A 5 7.77 -1.70 5.75
CA ARG A 5 8.53 -0.43 5.74
C ARG A 5 7.92 0.66 6.66
N GLY A 6 7.34 0.23 7.78
CA GLY A 6 6.67 1.10 8.76
C GLY A 6 5.22 1.44 8.43
N TYR A 7 4.65 0.90 7.34
CA TYR A 7 3.23 0.98 7.04
C TYR A 7 2.49 -0.22 7.61
N LYS A 8 1.40 0.04 8.33
CA LYS A 8 0.46 -0.99 8.77
C LYS A 8 -0.55 -1.28 7.66
N ILE A 9 -0.47 -2.47 7.08
CA ILE A 9 -1.33 -2.94 6.00
C ILE A 9 -2.49 -3.75 6.57
N THR A 10 -3.71 -3.31 6.26
CA THR A 10 -4.96 -3.98 6.57
C THR A 10 -5.69 -4.29 5.28
N VAL A 11 -6.11 -5.54 5.08
CA VAL A 11 -6.93 -5.96 3.94
C VAL A 11 -8.37 -6.14 4.42
N ILE A 12 -9.30 -5.53 3.71
CA ILE A 12 -10.73 -5.66 3.93
C ILE A 12 -11.41 -6.20 2.68
N GLU A 13 -12.50 -6.94 2.87
CA GLU A 13 -13.35 -7.42 1.77
C GLU A 13 -14.41 -6.35 1.50
N ASN A 14 -14.49 -5.85 0.27
CA ASN A 14 -15.37 -4.75 -0.12
C ASN A 14 -16.65 -5.22 -0.84
N GLY A 15 -16.82 -6.53 -1.04
CA GLY A 15 -18.01 -7.11 -1.67
C GLY A 15 -18.23 -6.71 -3.14
N GLU A 16 -17.27 -6.03 -3.77
CA GLU A 16 -17.32 -5.69 -5.19
C GLU A 16 -17.00 -6.91 -6.05
N LYS A 17 -17.71 -7.05 -7.18
CA LYS A 17 -17.56 -8.17 -8.10
C LYS A 17 -16.18 -8.18 -8.79
N ASP A 18 -15.72 -7.03 -9.26
CA ASP A 18 -14.46 -6.91 -9.98
C ASP A 18 -13.25 -6.70 -9.06
N TYR A 19 -13.45 -6.15 -7.87
CA TYR A 19 -12.38 -5.89 -6.90
C TYR A 19 -12.80 -6.22 -5.47
N PRO A 20 -13.01 -7.50 -5.14
CA PRO A 20 -13.53 -7.93 -3.85
C PRO A 20 -12.62 -7.57 -2.67
N PHE A 21 -11.33 -7.30 -2.88
CA PHE A 21 -10.37 -7.01 -1.81
C PHE A 21 -9.83 -5.59 -1.90
N LYS A 22 -9.69 -4.93 -0.76
CA LYS A 22 -9.07 -3.61 -0.62
C LYS A 22 -8.01 -3.64 0.46
N ALA A 23 -6.78 -3.30 0.10
CA ALA A 23 -5.67 -3.14 1.03
C ALA A 23 -5.47 -1.66 1.37
N ILE A 24 -5.25 -1.37 2.65
CA ILE A 24 -5.03 -0.03 3.20
C ILE A 24 -3.75 -0.07 4.02
N ALA A 25 -2.72 0.62 3.55
CA ALA A 25 -1.49 0.89 4.28
C ALA A 25 -1.58 2.26 4.95
N ARG A 26 -1.29 2.32 6.25
CA ARG A 26 -1.19 3.58 6.99
C ARG A 26 0.17 3.71 7.66
N LYS A 27 0.77 4.89 7.55
CA LYS A 27 1.97 5.32 8.26
C LYS A 27 1.85 6.80 8.57
N GLU A 28 1.67 7.13 9.86
CA GLU A 28 1.51 8.51 10.31
C GLU A 28 0.39 9.21 9.51
N ASP A 29 0.67 10.34 8.86
CA ASP A 29 -0.28 11.09 8.01
C ASP A 29 -0.43 10.53 6.58
N LYS A 30 0.28 9.45 6.24
CA LYS A 30 0.23 8.84 4.90
C LYS A 30 -0.66 7.60 4.89
N GLU A 31 -1.69 7.64 4.05
CA GLU A 31 -2.54 6.50 3.73
C GLU A 31 -2.39 6.13 2.24
N ILE A 32 -2.19 4.85 1.97
CA ILE A 32 -2.15 4.27 0.62
C ILE A 32 -3.21 3.18 0.56
N LYS A 33 -4.11 3.26 -0.42
CA LYS A 33 -5.20 2.32 -0.61
C LYS A 33 -5.23 1.79 -2.04
N HIS A 34 -5.33 0.47 -2.19
CA HIS A 34 -5.53 -0.17 -3.49
C HIS A 34 -6.57 -1.27 -3.40
N LYS A 35 -7.29 -1.47 -4.50
CA LYS A 35 -8.23 -2.57 -4.67
C LYS A 35 -7.59 -3.65 -5.54
N GLY A 36 -8.00 -4.90 -5.35
CA GLY A 36 -7.51 -6.05 -6.11
C GLY A 36 -8.54 -7.17 -6.18
N GLN A 37 -8.37 -8.01 -7.20
CA GLN A 37 -9.13 -9.23 -7.43
C GLN A 37 -8.83 -10.31 -6.38
N THR A 38 -7.64 -10.28 -5.79
CA THR A 38 -7.22 -11.18 -4.71
C THR A 38 -6.62 -10.39 -3.55
N LYS A 39 -6.63 -10.97 -2.34
CA LYS A 39 -5.97 -10.40 -1.14
C LYS A 39 -4.51 -10.06 -1.44
N THR A 40 -3.80 -10.98 -2.07
CA THR A 40 -2.39 -10.81 -2.44
C THR A 40 -2.19 -9.68 -3.43
N GLN A 41 -3.02 -9.59 -4.48
CA GLN A 41 -2.91 -8.52 -5.48
C GLN A 41 -3.12 -7.14 -4.85
N ALA A 42 -4.13 -6.99 -3.98
CA ALA A 42 -4.38 -5.73 -3.29
C ALA A 42 -3.17 -5.32 -2.42
N VAL A 43 -2.57 -6.28 -1.69
CA VAL A 43 -1.36 -6.04 -0.88
C VAL A 43 -0.16 -5.69 -1.75
N ASP A 44 0.04 -6.38 -2.86
CA ASP A 44 1.18 -6.16 -3.75
C ASP A 44 1.17 -4.75 -4.36
N LEU A 45 -0.01 -4.29 -4.81
CA LEU A 45 -0.20 -2.93 -5.31
C LEU A 45 0.12 -1.86 -4.26
N VAL A 46 -0.26 -2.11 -3.01
CA VAL A 46 0.09 -1.24 -1.87
C VAL A 46 1.59 -1.24 -1.62
N LYS A 47 2.23 -2.42 -1.57
CA LYS A 47 3.69 -2.55 -1.37
C LYS A 47 4.47 -1.85 -2.48
N ASN A 48 4.05 -2.02 -3.73
CA ASN A 48 4.67 -1.36 -4.87
C ASN A 48 4.57 0.17 -4.76
N SER A 49 3.40 0.69 -4.37
CA SER A 49 3.22 2.13 -4.14
C SER A 49 4.11 2.66 -3.01
N ILE A 50 4.25 1.90 -1.91
CA ILE A 50 5.18 2.22 -0.82
C ILE A 50 6.62 2.29 -1.35
N ASN A 51 7.03 1.33 -2.18
CA ASN A 51 8.38 1.30 -2.76
C ASN A 51 8.66 2.54 -3.61
N VAL A 52 7.76 2.90 -4.51
CA VAL A 52 7.88 4.10 -5.35
C VAL A 52 7.97 5.37 -4.51
N ILE A 53 7.17 5.48 -3.44
CA ILE A 53 7.22 6.64 -2.53
C ILE A 53 8.56 6.69 -1.79
N MET A 54 9.06 5.55 -1.32
CA MET A 54 10.35 5.46 -0.63
C MET A 54 11.51 5.83 -1.56
N GLU A 55 11.53 5.30 -2.78
CA GLU A 55 12.55 5.62 -3.79
C GLU A 55 12.55 7.11 -4.13
N ARG A 56 11.36 7.70 -4.38
CA ARG A 56 11.23 9.14 -4.63
C ARG A 56 11.68 9.99 -3.44
N THR A 57 11.43 9.52 -2.21
CA THR A 57 11.85 10.25 -1.00
C THR A 57 13.37 10.19 -0.81
N GLN A 58 13.99 9.03 -1.08
CA GLN A 58 15.44 8.86 -0.99
C GLN A 58 16.18 9.68 -2.07
N MET A 59 15.65 9.74 -3.28
CA MET A 59 16.19 10.60 -4.35
C MET A 59 16.16 12.09 -3.96
N LYS A 60 15.08 12.56 -3.31
CA LYS A 60 15.01 13.96 -2.84
C LYS A 60 15.99 14.28 -1.71
N ALA A 61 16.31 13.31 -0.87
CA ALA A 61 17.26 13.49 0.24
C ALA A 61 18.72 13.54 -0.24
N SER A 62 19.04 12.90 -1.37
CA SER A 62 20.39 12.82 -1.92
C SER A 62 20.79 14.01 -2.82
N VAL A 63 19.88 14.96 -3.07
CA VAL A 63 20.12 16.14 -3.92
C VAL A 63 20.32 17.41 -3.05
N LYS A 64 20.72 17.25 -1.79
CA LYS A 64 20.90 18.38 -0.86
C LYS A 64 22.33 18.47 -0.34
#